data_AF-A0A1C6L6S8-F1
#
_entry.id   AF-A0A1C6L6S8-F1
#
_cell.length_a   1.000
_cell.length_b   1.000
_cell.length_c   1.000
_cell.angle_alpha   90.00
_cell.angle_beta   90.00
_cell.angle_gamma   90.00
#
_symmetry.space_group_name_H-M   'P 1'
#
loop_
_entity.id
_entity.type
_entity.pdbx_description
1 polymer ?
#
loop_
_entity_poly.entity_id
_entity_poly.type
_entity_poly.pdbx_seq_one_letter_code
_entity_poly.pdbx_strand_id
1 'polypeptide(L)'
;MKEIKLKADKPFHNNVDVAVIDFPDGPEGEERQRCKVTVEFAESDVKQLQDRGLDFDGAMEYYKDWLDKVIKVHLATEWKCICGYDEVMDIIKEKVRQYY
;
A
#
# COMPACT_ATOMS: atom_id res chain seq x y z
N MET A 1 -10.38 5.29 -15.52
CA MET A 1 -10.01 4.87 -14.16
C MET A 1 -10.06 3.36 -14.12
N LYS A 2 -8.97 2.70 -13.73
CA LYS A 2 -8.80 1.25 -13.78
C LYS A 2 -9.12 0.62 -12.44
N GLU A 3 -9.96 -0.39 -12.43
CA GLU A 3 -10.27 -1.13 -11.21
C GLU A 3 -9.15 -2.12 -10.89
N ILE A 4 -8.71 -2.12 -9.64
CA ILE A 4 -7.63 -2.98 -9.16
C ILE A 4 -7.99 -3.64 -7.83
N LYS A 5 -7.33 -4.75 -7.57
CA LYS A 5 -7.28 -5.40 -6.26
C LYS A 5 -5.85 -5.32 -5.73
N LEU A 6 -5.74 -5.05 -4.45
CA LEU A 6 -4.49 -5.18 -3.72
C LEU A 6 -4.50 -6.50 -2.97
N LYS A 7 -3.38 -7.20 -2.99
CA LYS A 7 -3.22 -8.44 -2.22
C LYS A 7 -1.90 -8.36 -1.49
N ALA A 8 -1.97 -8.21 -0.17
CA ALA A 8 -0.80 -8.28 0.68
C ALA A 8 -0.32 -9.74 0.77
N ASP A 9 0.98 -9.93 0.64
CA ASP A 9 1.63 -11.17 1.07
C ASP A 9 1.77 -11.19 2.59
N LYS A 10 2.32 -12.30 3.10
CA LYS A 10 2.65 -12.40 4.53
C LYS A 10 3.59 -11.26 4.92
N PRO A 11 3.21 -10.41 5.91
CA PRO A 11 4.06 -9.29 6.31
C PRO A 11 5.32 -9.79 7.01
N PHE A 12 6.43 -9.11 6.75
CA PHE A 12 7.68 -9.24 7.49
C PHE A 12 7.68 -8.28 8.69
N HIS A 13 8.79 -8.27 9.43
CA HIS A 13 8.93 -7.37 10.57
C HIS A 13 8.91 -5.89 10.16
N ASN A 14 9.51 -5.56 9.01
CA ASN A 14 9.79 -4.19 8.57
C ASN A 14 9.19 -3.85 7.20
N ASN A 15 8.52 -4.78 6.52
CA ASN A 15 7.85 -4.50 5.25
C ASN A 15 6.71 -5.49 4.96
N VAL A 16 5.92 -5.16 3.94
CA VAL A 16 4.97 -6.07 3.31
C VAL A 16 5.00 -5.86 1.79
N ASP A 17 5.02 -6.97 1.05
CA ASP A 17 4.82 -6.90 -0.39
C ASP A 17 3.33 -6.91 -0.72
N VAL A 18 2.93 -6.07 -1.67
CA VAL A 18 1.55 -5.92 -2.13
C VAL A 18 1.50 -6.13 -3.63
N ALA A 19 0.81 -7.17 -4.07
CA ALA A 19 0.52 -7.39 -5.47
C ALA A 19 -0.59 -6.44 -5.94
N VAL A 20 -0.36 -5.78 -7.07
CA VAL A 20 -1.35 -4.94 -7.77
C VAL A 20 -1.93 -5.78 -8.89
N ILE A 21 -3.22 -6.10 -8.77
CA ILE A 21 -3.93 -7.01 -9.67
C ILE A 21 -4.98 -6.22 -10.45
N ASP A 22 -5.01 -6.39 -11.77
CA ASP A 22 -6.06 -5.88 -12.64
C ASP A 22 -6.92 -6.99 -13.22
N PHE A 23 -8.01 -6.58 -13.86
CA PHE A 23 -8.99 -7.47 -14.45
C PHE A 23 -9.22 -7.07 -15.92
N PRO A 24 -8.54 -7.71 -16.89
CA PRO A 24 -8.66 -7.35 -18.30
C PRO A 24 -10.10 -7.43 -18.82
N ASP A 25 -10.86 -8.42 -18.34
CA ASP A 25 -12.23 -8.72 -18.76
C ASP A 25 -13.29 -8.28 -17.71
N GLY A 26 -12.90 -7.39 -16.80
CA GLY A 26 -13.74 -6.89 -15.70
C GLY A 26 -13.63 -7.72 -14.40
N PRO A 27 -14.15 -7.24 -13.27
CA PRO A 27 -13.85 -7.76 -11.92
C PRO A 27 -14.17 -9.24 -11.66
N GLU A 28 -15.05 -9.85 -12.46
CA GLU A 28 -15.40 -11.28 -12.38
C GLU A 28 -14.53 -12.17 -13.28
N GLY A 29 -13.67 -11.57 -14.11
CA GLY A 29 -12.78 -12.26 -15.05
C GLY A 29 -11.46 -12.70 -14.43
N GLU A 30 -10.51 -13.09 -15.29
CA GLU A 30 -9.19 -13.54 -14.82
C GLU A 30 -8.38 -12.42 -14.17
N GLU A 31 -7.84 -12.72 -12.99
CA GLU A 31 -6.90 -11.85 -12.30
C GLU A 31 -5.55 -11.83 -13.02
N ARG A 32 -5.04 -10.63 -13.33
CA ARG A 32 -3.68 -10.46 -13.85
C ARG A 32 -2.87 -9.56 -12.92
N GLN A 33 -1.77 -10.09 -12.41
CA GLN A 33 -0.82 -9.29 -11.65
C GLN A 33 -0.06 -8.32 -12.59
N ARG A 34 -0.10 -7.03 -12.27
CA ARG A 34 0.56 -5.96 -13.03
C ARG A 34 1.95 -5.65 -12.49
N CYS A 35 2.05 -5.51 -11.18
CA CYS A 35 3.30 -5.28 -10.48
C CYS A 35 3.18 -5.74 -9.02
N LYS A 36 4.29 -5.63 -8.31
CA LYS A 36 4.37 -5.80 -6.87
C LYS A 36 5.05 -4.57 -6.30
N VAL A 37 4.51 -4.03 -5.21
CA VAL A 37 5.10 -2.90 -4.49
C VAL A 37 5.48 -3.37 -3.09
N THR A 38 6.66 -2.99 -2.62
CA THR A 38 7.11 -3.29 -1.25
C THR A 38 6.86 -2.06 -0.41
N VAL A 39 6.00 -2.17 0.59
CA VAL A 39 5.76 -1.10 1.56
C VAL A 39 6.70 -1.31 2.73
N GLU A 40 7.64 -0.38 2.91
CA GLU A 40 8.61 -0.40 4.01
C GLU A 40 8.09 0.40 5.21
N PHE A 41 8.26 -0.16 6.40
CA PHE A 41 7.94 0.45 7.68
C PHE A 41 9.01 0.07 8.72
N ALA A 42 10.28 0.04 8.31
CA ALA A 42 11.36 -0.19 9.25
C ALA A 42 11.43 0.97 10.26
N GLU A 43 12.03 0.72 11.43
CA GLU A 43 12.20 1.75 12.46
C GLU A 43 12.85 3.03 11.91
N SER A 44 13.84 2.90 11.02
CA SER A 44 14.49 4.04 10.37
C SER A 44 13.56 4.84 9.46
N ASP A 45 12.59 4.20 8.81
CA ASP A 45 11.62 4.87 7.93
C ASP A 45 10.59 5.63 8.77
N VAL A 46 10.08 4.98 9.83
CA VAL A 46 9.14 5.61 10.76
C VAL A 46 9.80 6.77 11.49
N LYS A 47 11.07 6.62 11.91
CA LYS A 47 11.84 7.70 12.52
C LYS A 47 12.00 8.90 11.60
N GLN A 48 12.19 8.70 10.29
CA GLN A 48 12.22 9.82 9.35
C GLN A 48 10.88 10.56 9.28
N LEU A 49 9.74 9.87 9.43
CA LEU A 49 8.42 10.52 9.53
C LEU A 49 8.29 11.33 10.81
N GLN A 50 8.78 10.79 11.93
CA GLN A 50 8.81 11.47 13.22
C GLN A 50 9.73 12.70 13.21
N ASP A 51 10.92 12.60 12.62
CA ASP A 51 11.86 13.72 12.47
C ASP A 51 11.29 14.83 11.57
N ARG A 52 10.37 14.50 10.67
CA ARG A 52 9.56 15.46 9.89
C ARG A 52 8.40 16.07 10.69
N GLY A 53 8.23 15.69 11.95
CA GLY A 53 7.18 16.16 12.84
C GLY A 53 5.81 15.52 12.62
N LEU A 54 5.74 14.38 11.92
CA LEU A 54 4.47 13.67 11.71
C LEU A 54 4.13 12.83 12.93
N ASP A 55 2.90 12.99 13.43
CA ASP A 55 2.28 12.10 14.39
C ASP A 55 1.79 10.81 13.71
N PHE A 56 1.16 9.91 14.47
CA PHE A 56 0.68 8.64 13.95
C PHE A 56 -0.32 8.81 12.81
N ASP A 57 -1.29 9.72 12.96
CA ASP A 57 -2.29 9.96 11.92
C ASP A 57 -1.64 10.56 10.67
N GLY A 58 -0.70 11.49 10.83
CA GLY A 58 0.11 12.04 9.73
C GLY A 58 0.96 10.98 9.02
N ALA A 59 1.51 10.01 9.75
CA ALA A 59 2.22 8.88 9.16
C ALA A 59 1.28 7.98 8.35
N MET A 60 0.06 7.71 8.85
CA MET A 60 -0.93 6.93 8.11
C MET A 60 -1.36 7.64 6.81
N GLU A 61 -1.58 8.96 6.84
CA GLU A 61 -1.85 9.73 5.63
C GLU A 61 -0.67 9.68 4.65
N TYR A 62 0.58 9.75 5.15
CA TYR A 62 1.76 9.58 4.30
C TYR A 62 1.77 8.24 3.55
N TYR A 63 1.47 7.12 4.23
CA TYR A 63 1.43 5.81 3.58
C TYR A 63 0.30 5.68 2.56
N LYS A 64 -0.89 6.24 2.84
CA LYS A 64 -2.00 6.28 1.88
C LYS A 64 -1.59 7.02 0.61
N ASP A 65 -1.02 8.21 0.77
CA ASP A 65 -0.54 9.06 -0.31
C ASP A 65 0.58 8.40 -1.11
N TRP A 66 1.51 7.75 -0.43
CA TRP A 66 2.64 7.06 -1.05
C TRP A 66 2.14 5.87 -1.89
N LEU A 67 1.24 5.06 -1.34
CA LEU A 67 0.70 3.89 -2.04
C LEU A 67 -0.10 4.30 -3.28
N ASP A 68 -0.92 5.37 -3.18
CA ASP A 68 -1.62 5.97 -4.31
C ASP A 68 -0.67 6.33 -5.46
N LYS A 69 0.36 7.13 -5.13
CA LYS A 69 1.35 7.64 -6.08
C LYS A 69 2.15 6.52 -6.73
N VAL A 70 2.64 5.57 -5.95
CA VAL A 70 3.48 4.47 -6.46
C VAL A 70 2.69 3.58 -7.42
N ILE A 71 1.48 3.18 -7.05
CA ILE A 71 0.63 2.36 -7.93
C ILE A 71 0.26 3.13 -9.20
N LYS A 72 -0.08 4.42 -9.07
CA LYS A 72 -0.40 5.27 -10.23
C LYS A 72 0.76 5.35 -11.21
N VAL A 73 2.00 5.49 -10.72
CA VAL A 73 3.21 5.49 -11.55
C VAL A 73 3.36 4.14 -12.27
N HIS A 74 3.19 3.02 -11.58
CA HIS A 74 3.32 1.69 -12.20
C HIS A 74 2.22 1.37 -13.21
N LEU A 75 0.99 1.85 -12.98
CA LEU A 75 -0.13 1.62 -13.89
C LEU A 75 -0.21 2.63 -15.03
N ALA A 76 0.45 3.78 -14.90
CA ALA A 76 0.39 4.91 -15.83
C ALA A 76 -1.05 5.37 -16.15
N THR A 77 -1.96 5.22 -15.19
CA THR A 77 -3.37 5.60 -15.33
C THR A 77 -4.01 5.81 -13.95
N GLU A 78 -5.10 6.56 -13.89
CA GLU A 78 -5.92 6.66 -12.67
C GLU A 78 -6.52 5.30 -12.34
N TRP A 79 -6.60 4.97 -11.06
CA TRP A 79 -7.09 3.69 -10.59
C TRP A 79 -8.08 3.82 -9.43
N LYS A 80 -8.83 2.75 -9.19
CA LYS A 80 -9.73 2.60 -8.04
C LYS A 80 -9.51 1.21 -7.46
N CYS A 81 -9.14 1.13 -6.18
CA CYS A 81 -9.07 -0.15 -5.50
C CYS A 81 -10.48 -0.58 -5.13
N ILE A 82 -10.85 -1.79 -5.57
CA ILE A 82 -12.16 -2.39 -5.28
C ILE A 82 -12.08 -3.47 -4.19
N CYS A 83 -10.86 -3.88 -3.80
CA CYS A 83 -10.64 -4.93 -2.81
C CYS A 83 -9.21 -4.92 -2.24
N GLY A 84 -9.06 -5.16 -0.93
CA GLY A 84 -7.77 -5.38 -0.26
C GLY A 84 -7.00 -4.13 0.17
N TYR A 85 -7.55 -2.93 -0.08
CA TYR A 85 -6.94 -1.68 0.39
C TYR A 85 -6.89 -1.62 1.93
N ASP A 86 -8.02 -1.88 2.59
CA ASP A 86 -8.12 -1.81 4.04
C ASP A 86 -7.20 -2.83 4.71
N GLU A 87 -7.09 -4.05 4.17
CA GLU A 87 -6.17 -5.07 4.66
C GLU A 87 -4.70 -4.61 4.62
N VAL A 88 -4.28 -4.00 3.51
CA VAL A 88 -2.92 -3.44 3.39
C VAL A 88 -2.70 -2.32 4.41
N MET A 89 -3.66 -1.41 4.53
CA MET A 89 -3.56 -0.28 5.46
C MET A 89 -3.58 -0.72 6.92
N ASP A 90 -4.33 -1.75 7.27
CA ASP A 90 -4.37 -2.32 8.63
C ASP A 90 -3.03 -2.98 9.01
N ILE A 91 -2.39 -3.68 8.08
CA ILE A 91 -1.03 -4.23 8.29
C ILE A 91 -0.04 -3.10 8.58
N ILE A 92 -0.04 -2.05 7.75
CA ILE A 92 0.84 -0.89 7.92
C ILE A 92 0.56 -0.24 9.28
N LYS A 93 -0.72 -0.02 9.60
CA LYS A 93 -1.17 0.57 10.86
C LYS A 93 -0.67 -0.21 12.07
N GLU A 94 -0.81 -1.53 12.08
CA GLU A 94 -0.37 -2.39 13.17
C GLU A 94 1.14 -2.28 13.41
N LYS A 95 1.92 -2.23 12.32
CA LYS A 95 3.39 -2.19 12.38
C LYS A 95 3.92 -0.82 12.79
N VAL A 96 3.40 0.24 12.17
CA VAL A 96 3.80 1.62 12.44
C VAL A 96 3.42 2.06 13.86
N ARG A 97 2.29 1.57 14.39
CA ARG A 97 1.82 1.89 15.75
C ARG A 97 2.79 1.49 16.85
N GLN A 98 3.70 0.55 16.59
CA GLN A 98 4.67 0.11 17.60
C GLN A 98 5.75 1.17 17.89
N TYR A 99 5.86 2.18 17.02
CA TYR A 99 6.87 3.23 17.10
C TYR A 99 6.31 4.59 17.55
N TYR A 100 4.99 4.72 17.72
CA TYR A 100 4.26 5.93 18.12
C TYR A 100 3.48 5.69 19.42
#